data_AF-A0A0W4ZQ21-F1
#
_entry.id   AF-A0A0W4ZQ21-F1
#
_cell.length_a   1.000
_cell.length_b   1.000
_cell.length_c   1.000
_cell.angle_alpha   90.00
_cell.angle_beta   90.00
_cell.angle_gamma   90.00
#
_symmetry.space_group_name_H-M   'P 1'
#
loop_
_entity.id
_entity.type
_entity.pdbx_description
1 polymer ?
#
loop_
_entity_poly.entity_id
_entity_poly.type
_entity_poly.pdbx_seq_one_letter_code
_entity_poly.pdbx_strand_id
1 'polypeptide(L)'
;MDYNKFEILAAAATSFCSALASTFDATNIYTHATAVIKANAAFQELVDQRKSYQYVMSTHSFSVALHQDNIQRIRTLSNEAIALNDQLDQCMHRLLDAHKRLNETIVKDEKFTSTRTVPHTMLLNYAAKISKFSSAPNGYDPDNGLYGNTPAYFPWPPEDAMRKGVLMMPRTQTEFFGTKTSTPSTEIDQPNIPNDELPTEPIPSKKSYINVFDGLDLYEPKDSDETNMQ
;
A
#
# COMPACT_ATOMS: atom_id res chain seq x y z
N MET A 1 34.25 -46.80 25.85
CA MET A 1 34.20 -46.91 27.32
C MET A 1 35.35 -47.79 27.74
N ASP A 2 36.15 -47.37 28.72
CA ASP A 2 37.20 -48.23 29.28
C ASP A 2 36.55 -49.30 30.17
N TYR A 3 36.10 -50.39 29.54
CA TYR A 3 35.62 -51.59 30.24
C TYR A 3 36.67 -52.15 31.21
N ASN A 4 37.95 -51.86 30.92
CA ASN A 4 39.11 -52.23 31.72
C ASN A 4 39.00 -51.81 33.20
N LYS A 5 38.41 -50.64 33.55
CA LYS A 5 38.35 -50.22 34.97
C LYS A 5 37.38 -51.06 35.80
N PHE A 6 36.27 -51.51 35.21
CA PHE A 6 35.32 -52.42 35.87
C PHE A 6 35.92 -53.81 36.02
N GLU A 7 36.60 -54.31 34.99
CA GLU A 7 37.30 -55.60 35.04
C GLU A 7 38.42 -55.60 36.08
N ILE A 8 39.18 -54.51 36.21
CA ILE A 8 40.20 -54.35 37.27
C ILE A 8 39.57 -54.39 38.66
N LEU A 9 38.43 -53.72 38.87
CA LEU A 9 37.72 -53.76 40.15
C LEU A 9 37.20 -55.17 40.45
N ALA A 10 36.59 -55.84 39.47
CA ALA A 10 36.10 -57.20 39.60
C ALA A 10 37.24 -58.18 39.92
N ALA A 11 38.36 -58.10 39.20
CA ALA A 11 39.54 -58.92 39.44
C ALA A 11 40.16 -58.67 40.82
N ALA A 12 40.27 -57.41 41.25
CA ALA A 12 40.74 -57.05 42.60
C ALA A 12 39.83 -57.63 43.68
N ALA A 13 38.50 -57.57 43.50
CA ALA A 13 37.54 -58.13 44.43
C ALA A 13 37.62 -59.67 44.49
N THR A 14 37.73 -60.36 43.34
CA THR A 14 37.90 -61.82 43.30
C THR A 14 39.20 -62.26 43.96
N SER A 15 40.29 -61.51 43.73
CA SER A 15 41.59 -61.76 44.36
C SER A 15 41.52 -61.60 45.88
N PHE A 16 40.85 -60.54 46.38
CA PHE A 16 40.61 -60.33 47.81
C PHE A 16 39.80 -61.47 48.45
N CYS A 17 38.71 -61.90 47.81
CA CYS A 17 37.90 -63.02 48.29
C CYS A 17 38.71 -64.34 48.34
N SER A 18 39.55 -64.57 47.35
CA SER A 18 40.42 -65.76 47.30
C SER A 18 41.49 -65.73 48.40
N ALA A 19 42.03 -64.55 48.72
CA ALA A 19 42.97 -64.37 49.83
C ALA A 19 42.30 -64.63 51.19
N LEU A 20 41.05 -64.19 51.38
CA LEU A 20 40.27 -64.48 52.59
C LEU A 20 39.99 -65.98 52.79
N ALA A 21 39.86 -66.74 51.71
CA ALA A 21 39.48 -68.16 51.76
C ALA A 21 40.66 -69.13 51.96
N SER A 22 41.90 -68.74 51.59
CA SER A 22 43.04 -69.66 51.55
C SER A 22 43.82 -69.74 52.87
N THR A 23 44.25 -68.62 53.45
CA THR A 23 44.97 -68.56 54.74
C THR A 23 44.87 -67.17 55.37
N PHE A 24 44.63 -67.09 56.68
CA PHE A 24 44.49 -65.81 57.40
C PHE A 24 45.86 -65.15 57.68
N ASP A 25 46.39 -64.44 56.68
CA ASP A 25 47.53 -63.52 56.82
C ASP A 25 47.04 -62.06 56.73
N ALA A 26 47.16 -61.33 57.85
CA ALA A 26 46.67 -59.96 57.97
C ALA A 26 47.32 -59.00 56.96
N THR A 27 48.59 -59.21 56.61
CA THR A 27 49.31 -58.33 55.68
C THR A 27 48.79 -58.50 54.26
N ASN A 28 48.58 -59.75 53.84
CA ASN A 28 48.04 -60.10 52.54
C ASN A 28 46.59 -59.60 52.37
N ILE A 29 45.75 -59.78 53.39
CA ILE A 29 44.37 -59.26 53.41
C ILE A 29 44.38 -57.73 53.27
N TYR A 30 45.26 -57.03 53.98
CA TYR A 30 45.38 -55.57 53.90
C TYR A 30 45.81 -55.11 52.50
N THR A 31 46.78 -55.77 51.87
CA THR A 31 47.22 -55.41 50.51
C THR A 31 46.11 -55.60 49.48
N HIS A 32 45.33 -56.67 49.56
CA HIS A 32 44.19 -56.87 48.65
C HIS A 32 43.04 -55.91 48.93
N ALA A 33 42.75 -55.60 50.20
CA ALA A 33 41.73 -54.62 50.58
C ALA A 33 42.05 -53.22 50.03
N THR A 34 43.30 -52.77 50.16
CA THR A 34 43.74 -51.48 49.62
C THR A 34 43.69 -51.44 48.09
N ALA A 35 43.99 -52.55 47.40
CA ALA A 35 43.82 -52.67 45.96
C ALA A 35 42.35 -52.53 45.53
N VAL A 36 41.42 -53.17 46.23
CA VAL A 36 39.97 -53.03 45.99
C VAL A 36 39.51 -51.59 46.19
N ILE A 37 39.93 -50.94 47.28
CA ILE A 37 39.57 -49.54 47.56
C ILE A 37 40.07 -48.62 46.44
N LYS A 38 41.32 -48.79 46.00
CA LYS A 38 41.90 -48.00 44.90
C LYS A 38 41.18 -48.24 43.57
N ALA A 39 40.85 -49.50 43.25
CA ALA A 39 40.10 -49.83 42.05
C ALA A 39 38.67 -49.26 42.09
N ASN A 40 38.03 -49.27 43.26
CA ASN A 40 36.69 -48.69 43.44
C ASN A 40 36.74 -47.16 43.27
N ALA A 41 37.73 -46.48 43.83
CA ALA A 41 37.90 -45.04 43.63
C ALA A 41 38.08 -44.68 42.13
N ALA A 42 38.90 -45.44 41.40
CA ALA A 42 39.09 -45.26 39.97
C ALA A 42 37.81 -45.53 39.15
N PHE A 43 36.97 -46.46 39.61
CA PHE A 43 35.66 -46.72 39.00
C PHE A 43 34.67 -45.57 39.26
N GLN A 44 34.63 -45.02 40.48
CA GLN A 44 33.78 -43.86 40.80
C GLN A 44 34.13 -42.64 39.94
N GLU A 45 35.41 -42.36 39.72
CA GLU A 45 35.85 -41.30 38.81
C GLU A 45 35.29 -41.47 37.39
N LEU A 46 35.28 -42.70 36.86
CA LEU A 46 34.70 -42.99 35.54
C LEU A 46 33.18 -42.76 35.55
N VAL A 47 32.48 -43.15 36.62
CA VAL A 47 31.04 -42.91 36.76
C VAL A 47 30.73 -41.43 36.73
N ASP A 48 31.49 -40.61 37.45
CA ASP A 48 31.30 -39.16 37.48
C ASP A 48 31.66 -38.50 36.13
N GLN A 49 32.71 -38.99 35.47
CA GLN A 49 33.05 -38.58 34.10
C GLN A 49 31.90 -38.91 33.13
N ARG A 50 31.26 -40.08 33.26
CA ARG A 50 30.11 -40.43 32.41
C ARG A 50 28.92 -39.50 32.64
N LYS A 51 28.64 -39.15 33.90
CA LYS A 51 27.56 -38.21 34.24
C LYS A 51 27.83 -36.83 33.65
N SER A 52 29.07 -36.34 33.73
CA SER A 52 29.42 -35.03 33.16
C SER A 52 29.27 -35.02 31.63
N TYR A 53 29.71 -36.08 30.93
CA TYR A 53 29.48 -36.21 29.50
C TYR A 53 27.99 -36.25 29.13
N GLN A 54 27.19 -37.00 29.89
CA GLN A 54 25.74 -37.06 29.65
C GLN A 54 25.09 -35.68 29.82
N TYR A 55 25.52 -34.90 30.81
CA TYR A 55 25.08 -33.53 31.00
C TYR A 55 25.45 -32.64 29.81
N VAL A 56 26.72 -32.66 29.37
CA VAL A 56 27.19 -31.88 28.22
C VAL A 56 26.46 -32.28 26.93
N MET A 57 26.20 -33.57 26.73
CA MET A 57 25.48 -34.03 25.55
C MET A 57 24.01 -33.60 25.57
N SER A 58 23.37 -33.59 26.75
CA SER A 58 22.02 -33.06 26.93
C SER A 58 21.93 -31.56 26.62
N THR A 59 22.87 -30.77 27.15
CA THR A 59 22.90 -29.31 26.87
C THR A 59 23.18 -29.01 25.40
N HIS A 60 24.06 -29.77 24.76
CA HIS A 60 24.31 -29.64 23.32
C HIS A 60 23.07 -30.01 22.50
N SER A 61 22.40 -31.11 22.83
CA SER A 61 21.15 -31.50 22.15
C SER A 61 20.06 -30.43 22.28
N PHE A 62 19.94 -29.81 23.47
CA PHE A 62 19.01 -28.70 23.68
C PHE A 62 19.38 -27.48 22.84
N SER A 63 20.66 -27.11 22.80
CA SER A 63 21.16 -26.00 21.99
C SER A 63 20.87 -26.20 20.49
N VAL A 64 21.11 -27.41 19.97
CA VAL A 64 20.80 -27.75 18.57
C VAL A 64 19.30 -27.64 18.28
N ALA A 65 18.44 -28.12 19.18
CA ALA A 65 16.99 -28.01 19.01
C ALA A 65 16.55 -26.54 18.96
N LEU A 66 17.09 -25.69 19.84
CA LEU A 66 16.83 -24.24 19.84
C LEU A 66 17.31 -23.58 18.54
N HIS A 67 18.48 -23.95 18.03
CA HIS A 67 18.97 -23.45 16.74
C HIS A 67 18.08 -23.88 15.58
N GLN A 68 17.55 -25.11 15.58
CA GLN A 68 16.63 -25.59 14.56
C GLN A 68 15.31 -24.81 14.58
N ASP A 69 14.76 -24.52 15.76
CA ASP A 69 13.56 -23.69 15.92
C ASP A 69 13.80 -22.27 15.39
N ASN A 70 14.92 -21.66 15.75
CA ASN A 70 15.30 -20.34 15.24
C ASN A 70 15.44 -20.32 13.72
N ILE A 71 16.01 -21.37 13.10
CA ILE A 71 16.10 -21.47 11.64
C ILE A 71 14.71 -21.54 11.01
N GLN A 72 13.78 -22.28 11.59
CA GLN A 72 12.39 -22.33 11.11
C GLN A 72 11.73 -20.96 11.21
N ARG A 73 11.91 -20.26 12.33
CA ARG A 73 11.40 -18.90 12.53
C ARG A 73 12.00 -17.90 11.54
N ILE A 74 13.30 -18.00 11.23
CA ILE A 74 13.94 -17.15 10.22
C ILE A 74 13.31 -17.41 8.85
N ARG A 75 13.05 -18.67 8.49
CA ARG A 75 12.39 -19.01 7.23
C ARG A 75 10.97 -18.46 7.14
N THR A 76 10.18 -18.55 8.21
CA THR A 76 8.82 -17.99 8.21
C THR A 76 8.85 -16.48 8.04
N LEU A 77 9.69 -15.77 8.80
CA LEU A 77 9.85 -14.32 8.69
C LEU A 77 10.36 -13.89 7.31
N SER A 78 11.28 -14.66 6.71
CA SER A 78 11.77 -14.40 5.36
C SER A 78 10.66 -14.54 4.32
N ASN A 79 9.80 -15.56 4.43
CA ASN A 79 8.67 -15.75 3.53
C ASN A 79 7.63 -14.63 3.68
N GLU A 80 7.36 -14.19 4.92
CA GLU A 80 6.48 -13.06 5.19
C GLU A 80 7.02 -11.76 4.60
N ALA A 81 8.32 -11.50 4.72
CA ALA A 81 8.97 -10.33 4.13
C ALA A 81 8.85 -10.31 2.60
N ILE A 82 9.06 -11.45 1.94
CA ILE A 82 8.87 -11.59 0.48
C ILE A 82 7.41 -11.30 0.10
N ALA A 83 6.45 -11.88 0.82
CA ALA A 83 5.03 -11.67 0.55
C ALA A 83 4.59 -10.20 0.73
N LEU A 84 5.15 -9.49 1.72
CA LEU A 84 4.90 -8.07 1.92
C LEU A 84 5.53 -7.21 0.81
N ASN A 85 6.72 -7.59 0.34
CA ASN A 85 7.35 -6.91 -0.79
C ASN A 85 6.52 -7.05 -2.07
N ASP A 86 6.00 -8.24 -2.35
CA ASP A 86 5.10 -8.47 -3.49
C ASP A 86 3.83 -7.62 -3.40
N GLN A 87 3.29 -7.41 -2.19
CA GLN A 87 2.14 -6.52 -1.98
C GLN A 87 2.49 -5.04 -2.21
N LEU A 88 3.67 -4.61 -1.78
CA LEU A 88 4.17 -3.25 -2.01
C LEU A 88 4.33 -2.99 -3.51
N ASP A 89 4.95 -3.92 -4.24
CA ASP A 89 5.13 -3.82 -5.68
C ASP A 89 3.80 -3.74 -6.42
N GLN A 90 2.82 -4.56 -6.02
CA GLN A 90 1.45 -4.48 -6.55
C GLN A 90 0.78 -3.13 -6.26
N CYS A 91 0.98 -2.56 -5.08
CA CYS A 91 0.45 -1.25 -4.72
C CYS A 91 1.07 -0.14 -5.58
N MET A 92 2.39 -0.17 -5.75
CA MET A 92 3.12 0.78 -6.59
C MET A 92 2.67 0.69 -8.05
N HIS A 93 2.49 -0.52 -8.59
CA HIS A 93 1.93 -0.71 -9.92
C HIS A 93 0.53 -0.11 -10.06
N ARG A 94 -0.36 -0.33 -9.09
CA ARG A 94 -1.71 0.27 -9.10
C ARG A 94 -1.68 1.79 -9.06
N LEU A 95 -0.75 2.37 -8.29
CA LEU A 95 -0.59 3.82 -8.22
C LEU A 95 -0.08 4.39 -9.55
N LEU A 96 0.91 3.75 -10.17
CA LEU A 96 1.41 4.14 -11.49
C LEU A 96 0.30 4.03 -12.56
N ASP A 97 -0.50 2.97 -12.53
CA ASP A 97 -1.65 2.80 -13.43
C ASP A 97 -2.70 3.90 -13.22
N ALA A 98 -3.02 4.23 -11.97
CA ALA A 98 -3.96 5.30 -11.64
C ALA A 98 -3.43 6.66 -12.12
N HIS A 99 -2.15 6.94 -11.92
CA HIS A 99 -1.50 8.15 -12.39
C HIS A 99 -1.49 8.23 -13.93
N LYS A 100 -1.20 7.13 -14.61
CA LYS A 100 -1.28 7.04 -16.07
C LYS A 100 -2.70 7.35 -16.56
N ARG A 101 -3.72 6.74 -15.95
CA ARG A 101 -5.14 7.00 -16.28
C ARG A 101 -5.50 8.48 -16.06
N LEU A 102 -5.06 9.08 -14.95
CA LEU A 102 -5.30 10.49 -14.65
C LEU A 102 -4.69 11.38 -15.74
N ASN A 103 -3.44 11.13 -16.13
CA ASN A 103 -2.78 11.89 -17.18
C ASN A 103 -3.45 11.72 -18.55
N GLU A 104 -3.91 10.51 -18.87
CA GLU A 104 -4.69 10.26 -20.09
C GLU A 104 -6.03 11.01 -20.12
N THR A 105 -6.65 11.26 -18.95
CA THR A 105 -7.87 12.07 -18.87
C THR A 105 -7.59 13.57 -19.02
N ILE A 106 -6.55 14.09 -18.36
CA ILE A 106 -6.23 15.53 -18.39
C ILE A 106 -5.81 15.98 -19.79
N VAL A 107 -5.04 15.18 -20.52
CA VAL A 107 -4.52 15.56 -21.85
C VAL A 107 -5.60 15.54 -22.93
N LYS A 108 -6.71 14.82 -22.73
CA LYS A 108 -7.80 14.76 -23.73
C LYS A 108 -8.80 15.92 -23.65
N ASP A 109 -8.68 16.76 -22.63
CA ASP A 109 -9.50 17.97 -22.47
C ASP A 109 -8.97 19.18 -23.27
N GLU A 110 -8.19 18.96 -24.33
CA GLU A 110 -7.93 20.01 -25.33
C GLU A 110 -9.22 20.58 -25.95
N LYS A 111 -10.33 19.82 -25.92
CA LYS A 111 -11.66 20.32 -26.29
C LYS A 111 -12.28 21.27 -25.25
N PHE A 112 -11.83 21.22 -23.99
CA PHE A 112 -12.18 22.19 -22.96
C PHE A 112 -11.25 23.42 -23.00
N THR A 113 -10.00 23.27 -23.43
CA THR A 113 -9.08 24.41 -23.64
C THR A 113 -9.29 25.13 -24.97
N SER A 114 -10.02 24.55 -25.92
CA SER A 114 -10.83 25.35 -26.85
C SER A 114 -12.00 25.99 -26.11
N THR A 115 -11.72 26.68 -25.01
CA THR A 115 -12.56 27.73 -24.47
C THR A 115 -12.77 28.70 -25.61
N ARG A 116 -13.88 28.51 -26.34
CA ARG A 116 -14.45 29.57 -27.15
C ARG A 116 -14.53 30.76 -26.21
N THR A 117 -13.71 31.77 -26.45
CA THR A 117 -13.59 32.92 -25.56
C THR A 117 -14.95 33.60 -25.54
N VAL A 118 -15.74 33.34 -24.51
CA VAL A 118 -17.04 33.98 -24.34
C VAL A 118 -16.75 35.38 -23.84
N PRO A 119 -17.16 36.44 -24.56
CA PRO A 119 -16.92 37.79 -24.11
C PRO A 119 -17.58 38.00 -22.74
N HIS A 120 -16.86 38.64 -21.82
CA HIS A 120 -17.28 38.83 -20.44
C HIS A 120 -18.67 39.49 -20.33
N THR A 121 -18.97 40.42 -21.24
CA THR A 121 -20.27 41.10 -21.32
C THR A 121 -21.42 40.13 -21.60
N MET A 122 -21.23 39.14 -22.48
CA MET A 122 -22.24 38.11 -22.76
C MET A 122 -22.46 37.22 -21.53
N LEU A 123 -21.39 36.87 -20.82
CA LEU A 123 -21.45 36.05 -19.62
C LEU A 123 -22.20 36.77 -18.49
N LEU A 124 -21.90 38.06 -18.26
CA LEU A 124 -22.63 38.88 -17.29
C LEU A 124 -24.10 39.05 -17.65
N ASN A 125 -24.41 39.35 -18.91
CA ASN A 125 -25.79 39.49 -19.36
C ASN A 125 -26.58 38.19 -19.22
N TYR A 126 -25.95 37.06 -19.51
CA TYR A 126 -26.56 35.75 -19.33
C TYR A 126 -26.76 35.41 -17.85
N ALA A 127 -25.77 35.67 -17.00
CA ALA A 127 -25.85 35.50 -15.56
C ALA A 127 -26.96 36.39 -14.95
N ALA A 128 -27.09 37.64 -15.39
CA ALA A 128 -28.17 38.54 -14.96
C ALA A 128 -29.55 38.02 -15.38
N LYS A 129 -29.68 37.46 -16.60
CA LYS A 129 -30.93 36.84 -17.05
C LYS A 129 -31.27 35.61 -16.22
N ILE A 130 -30.33 34.69 -15.99
CA ILE A 130 -30.55 33.50 -15.15
C ILE A 130 -30.89 33.90 -13.72
N SER A 131 -30.20 34.89 -13.16
CA SER A 131 -30.40 35.34 -11.78
C SER A 131 -31.86 35.70 -11.51
N LYS A 132 -32.58 36.27 -12.48
CA LYS A 132 -34.03 36.55 -12.36
C LYS A 132 -34.88 35.29 -12.15
N PHE A 133 -34.47 34.15 -12.73
CA PHE A 133 -35.21 32.89 -12.68
C PHE A 133 -34.67 31.91 -11.64
N SER A 134 -33.43 32.10 -11.17
CA SER A 134 -32.82 31.28 -10.12
C SER A 134 -32.92 31.90 -8.73
N SER A 135 -33.19 33.21 -8.63
CA SER A 135 -33.42 33.87 -7.34
C SER A 135 -34.80 33.55 -6.82
N ALA A 136 -34.88 33.28 -5.51
CA ALA A 136 -36.16 33.08 -4.86
C ALA A 136 -37.00 34.38 -4.95
N PRO A 137 -38.32 34.29 -5.26
CA PRO A 137 -39.19 35.46 -5.28
C PRO A 137 -39.18 36.20 -3.94
N ASN A 138 -39.38 37.52 -3.96
CA ASN A 138 -39.50 38.31 -2.73
C ASN A 138 -40.63 37.75 -1.85
N GLY A 139 -40.30 37.35 -0.61
CA GLY A 139 -41.24 36.72 0.31
C GLY A 139 -41.33 35.19 0.21
N TYR A 140 -40.41 34.52 -0.51
CA TYR A 140 -40.26 33.07 -0.43
C TYR A 140 -39.74 32.67 0.96
N ASP A 141 -40.53 31.86 1.66
CA ASP A 141 -40.18 31.29 2.96
C ASP A 141 -39.78 29.81 2.77
N PRO A 142 -38.50 29.46 3.01
CA PRO A 142 -38.03 28.09 2.79
C PRO A 142 -38.71 27.07 3.71
N ASP A 143 -39.23 27.48 4.87
CA ASP A 143 -39.84 26.58 5.85
C ASP A 143 -41.29 26.22 5.49
N ASN A 144 -41.99 27.12 4.81
CA ASN A 144 -43.40 26.97 4.42
C ASN A 144 -43.60 26.54 2.95
N GLY A 145 -42.53 26.52 2.16
CA GLY A 145 -42.49 25.95 0.81
C GLY A 145 -43.61 26.44 -0.11
N LEU A 146 -44.23 25.50 -0.84
CA LEU A 146 -45.25 25.77 -1.86
C LEU A 146 -46.59 26.28 -1.32
N TYR A 147 -46.78 26.31 0.01
CA TYR A 147 -48.03 26.72 0.67
C TYR A 147 -48.03 28.19 1.12
N GLY A 148 -46.94 28.92 0.88
CA GLY A 148 -46.88 30.36 1.09
C GLY A 148 -47.80 31.13 0.11
N ASN A 149 -48.13 32.38 0.46
CA ASN A 149 -48.95 33.30 -0.36
C ASN A 149 -48.24 33.79 -1.65
N THR A 150 -47.13 33.16 -2.02
CA THR A 150 -46.25 33.60 -3.09
C THR A 150 -46.57 32.79 -4.36
N PRO A 151 -46.77 33.42 -5.53
CA PRO A 151 -47.10 32.70 -6.76
C PRO A 151 -46.02 31.66 -7.07
N ALA A 152 -46.43 30.40 -7.25
CA ALA A 152 -45.53 29.29 -7.55
C ALA A 152 -44.89 29.46 -8.94
N TYR A 153 -43.73 30.13 -8.98
CA TYR A 153 -42.84 30.06 -10.14
C TYR A 153 -42.12 28.72 -10.09
N PHE A 154 -42.64 27.75 -10.83
CA PHE A 154 -41.95 26.48 -11.04
C PHE A 154 -40.65 26.71 -11.83
N PRO A 155 -39.60 25.89 -11.60
CA PRO A 155 -38.33 26.03 -12.32
C PRO A 155 -38.44 25.69 -13.82
N TRP A 156 -39.56 25.12 -14.26
CA TRP A 156 -39.91 24.94 -15.66
C TRP A 156 -40.96 25.97 -16.10
N PRO A 157 -41.06 26.26 -17.41
CA PRO A 157 -42.06 27.18 -17.93
C PRO A 157 -43.47 26.77 -17.49
N PRO A 158 -44.35 27.72 -17.10
CA PRO A 158 -45.72 27.39 -16.73
C PRO A 158 -46.48 26.79 -17.93
N GLU A 159 -47.43 25.91 -17.66
CA GLU A 159 -48.25 25.20 -18.66
C GLU A 159 -48.86 26.16 -19.71
N ASP A 160 -49.35 27.33 -19.27
CA ASP A 160 -49.87 28.36 -20.15
C ASP A 160 -48.81 28.93 -21.10
N ALA A 161 -47.56 29.07 -20.67
CA ALA A 161 -46.47 29.53 -21.53
C ALA A 161 -46.03 28.43 -22.51
N MET A 162 -46.09 27.16 -22.11
CA MET A 162 -45.88 26.03 -23.02
C MET A 162 -46.98 25.95 -24.08
N ARG A 163 -48.24 26.15 -23.69
CA ARG A 163 -49.42 26.14 -24.58
C ARG A 163 -49.46 27.33 -25.53
N LYS A 164 -49.04 28.52 -25.06
CA LYS A 164 -48.94 29.74 -25.87
C LYS A 164 -47.63 29.85 -26.65
N GLY A 165 -46.72 28.90 -26.46
CA GLY A 165 -45.45 28.85 -27.17
C GLY A 165 -45.67 28.84 -28.69
N VAL A 166 -44.77 29.50 -29.41
CA VAL A 166 -44.81 29.67 -30.88
C VAL A 166 -44.96 28.33 -31.63
N LEU A 167 -44.56 27.22 -30.99
CA LEU A 167 -44.71 25.87 -31.52
C LEU A 167 -46.15 25.33 -31.54
N MET A 168 -47.01 25.82 -30.62
CA MET A 168 -48.41 25.38 -30.45
C MET A 168 -49.40 26.34 -31.11
N MET A 169 -48.95 27.48 -31.65
CA MET A 169 -49.80 28.27 -32.55
C MET A 169 -50.01 27.44 -33.81
N PRO A 170 -51.23 26.91 -34.05
CA PRO A 170 -51.50 26.19 -35.27
C PRO A 170 -51.30 27.19 -36.43
N ARG A 171 -50.67 26.72 -37.51
CA ARG A 171 -50.38 27.46 -38.76
C ARG A 171 -51.67 27.82 -39.52
N THR A 172 -52.76 28.12 -38.82
CA THR A 172 -54.12 28.29 -39.35
C THR A 172 -54.35 29.64 -40.03
N GLN A 173 -53.36 30.55 -40.01
CA GLN A 173 -53.49 31.82 -40.73
C GLN A 173 -53.11 31.75 -42.22
N THR A 174 -52.53 30.66 -42.72
CA THR A 174 -52.16 30.60 -44.15
C THR A 174 -53.28 30.21 -45.11
N GLU A 175 -54.48 29.82 -44.64
CA GLU A 175 -55.56 29.35 -45.55
C GLU A 175 -56.81 30.24 -45.61
N PHE A 176 -56.97 31.25 -44.74
CA PHE A 176 -58.19 32.07 -44.72
C PHE A 176 -58.07 33.50 -45.30
N PHE A 177 -56.87 33.93 -45.69
CA PHE A 177 -56.68 35.17 -46.46
C PHE A 177 -55.83 34.91 -47.70
N GLY A 178 -56.44 34.27 -48.69
CA GLY A 178 -55.94 34.37 -50.05
C GLY A 178 -56.20 35.78 -50.59
N THR A 179 -55.22 36.67 -50.51
CA THR A 179 -54.88 37.64 -51.58
C THR A 179 -53.64 38.46 -51.22
N LYS A 180 -52.56 38.17 -51.97
CA LYS A 180 -51.51 39.04 -52.52
C LYS A 180 -50.64 39.90 -51.58
N THR A 181 -49.33 39.81 -51.89
CA THR A 181 -48.29 40.84 -51.69
C THR A 181 -47.99 41.26 -50.25
N SER A 182 -46.97 40.64 -49.66
CA SER A 182 -45.64 41.24 -49.53
C SER A 182 -44.80 40.35 -48.62
N THR A 183 -43.66 39.91 -49.12
CA THR A 183 -42.52 39.44 -48.34
C THR A 183 -42.30 40.34 -47.12
N PRO A 184 -42.43 39.84 -45.88
CA PRO A 184 -41.66 40.39 -44.80
C PRO A 184 -40.28 39.75 -44.94
N SER A 185 -39.37 40.43 -45.63
CA SER A 185 -37.96 40.27 -45.32
C SER A 185 -37.84 40.53 -43.82
N THR A 186 -37.76 39.46 -43.04
CA THR A 186 -37.20 39.55 -41.70
C THR A 186 -35.73 39.78 -41.93
N GLU A 187 -35.41 41.06 -42.09
CA GLU A 187 -34.13 41.65 -41.78
C GLU A 187 -33.86 41.23 -40.32
N ILE A 188 -33.21 40.07 -40.19
CA ILE A 188 -32.53 39.71 -38.97
C ILE A 188 -31.44 40.77 -38.88
N ASP A 189 -31.73 41.77 -38.07
CA ASP A 189 -30.79 42.75 -37.55
C ASP A 189 -29.75 41.94 -36.76
N GLN A 190 -28.81 41.34 -37.50
CA GLN A 190 -27.57 40.85 -36.96
C GLN A 190 -26.89 42.09 -36.38
N PRO A 191 -26.49 42.09 -35.10
CA PRO A 191 -25.59 43.13 -34.64
C PRO A 191 -24.36 43.08 -35.53
N ASN A 192 -24.17 44.14 -36.30
CA ASN A 192 -22.97 44.43 -37.07
C ASN A 192 -21.79 44.37 -36.09
N ILE A 193 -21.10 43.23 -36.05
CA ILE A 193 -19.85 43.09 -35.31
C ILE A 193 -18.82 43.88 -36.12
N PRO A 194 -18.27 44.98 -35.59
CA PRO A 194 -17.14 45.63 -36.24
C PRO A 194 -16.01 44.60 -36.31
N ASN A 195 -15.53 44.32 -37.52
CA ASN A 195 -14.26 43.66 -37.73
C ASN A 195 -13.16 44.61 -37.24
N ASP A 196 -12.94 44.66 -35.93
CA ASP A 196 -11.70 45.18 -35.38
C ASP A 196 -10.62 44.11 -35.58
N GLU A 197 -9.73 44.39 -36.51
CA GLU A 197 -8.43 43.74 -36.66
C GLU A 197 -7.74 43.70 -35.30
N LEU A 198 -7.65 42.50 -34.72
CA LEU A 198 -6.91 42.30 -33.48
C LEU A 198 -5.40 42.29 -33.79
N PRO A 199 -4.58 43.14 -33.12
CA PRO A 199 -3.14 43.09 -33.25
C PRO A 199 -2.60 41.76 -32.76
N THR A 200 -1.85 41.08 -33.63
CA THR A 200 -1.06 39.90 -33.28
C THR A 200 0.11 40.36 -32.39
N GLU A 201 -0.05 40.27 -31.06
CA GLU A 201 1.10 40.35 -30.16
C GLU A 201 1.74 38.96 -29.95
N PRO A 202 3.08 38.87 -29.99
CA PRO A 202 3.81 37.62 -29.89
C PRO A 202 3.84 37.10 -28.44
N ILE A 203 3.39 35.87 -28.24
CA ILE A 203 3.49 35.14 -26.97
C ILE A 203 4.98 34.83 -26.71
N PRO A 204 5.60 35.32 -25.62
CA PRO A 204 6.98 35.00 -25.30
C PRO A 204 7.13 33.53 -24.87
N SER A 205 8.07 32.89 -25.54
CA SER A 205 8.40 31.47 -25.44
C SER A 205 9.06 31.09 -24.10
N LYS A 206 8.85 29.83 -23.72
CA LYS A 206 9.76 28.97 -22.94
C LYS A 206 10.04 29.40 -21.50
N LYS A 207 9.24 28.87 -20.58
CA LYS A 207 9.74 28.53 -19.24
C LYS A 207 10.53 27.23 -19.35
N SER A 208 11.83 27.31 -19.12
CA SER A 208 12.72 26.16 -18.98
C SER A 208 12.21 25.26 -17.85
N TYR A 209 11.94 24.00 -18.16
CA TYR A 209 11.73 22.99 -17.14
C TYR A 209 13.01 22.88 -16.31
N ILE A 210 12.92 23.32 -15.06
CA ILE A 210 13.92 23.03 -14.04
C ILE A 210 13.76 21.54 -13.73
N ASN A 211 14.72 20.74 -14.16
CA ASN A 211 14.79 19.33 -13.79
C ASN A 211 15.12 19.26 -12.28
N VAL A 212 14.08 19.09 -11.46
CA VAL A 212 14.15 18.97 -10.00
C VAL A 212 14.94 17.73 -9.56
N PHE A 213 15.31 16.85 -10.49
CA PHE A 213 16.00 15.58 -10.21
C PHE A 213 17.51 15.60 -10.52
N ASP A 214 18.09 16.72 -10.96
CA ASP A 214 19.50 16.79 -11.37
C ASP A 214 20.50 16.87 -10.19
N GLY A 215 20.13 16.29 -9.05
CA GLY A 215 20.95 16.31 -7.83
C GLY A 215 20.53 15.31 -6.76
N LEU A 216 19.61 14.38 -7.06
CA LEU A 216 19.39 13.22 -6.19
C LEU A 216 20.46 12.19 -6.53
N ASP A 217 21.59 12.31 -5.85
CA ASP A 217 22.66 11.32 -5.81
C ASP A 217 22.10 10.05 -5.18
N LEU A 218 21.57 9.16 -6.03
CA LEU A 218 21.08 7.84 -5.67
C LEU A 218 22.28 7.00 -5.26
N TYR A 219 22.55 7.03 -3.95
CA TYR A 219 23.37 6.09 -3.18
C TYR A 219 23.93 4.92 -3.99
N GLU A 220 25.13 5.09 -4.53
CA GLU A 220 25.94 3.96 -5.01
C GLU A 220 26.38 3.16 -3.77
N PRO A 221 25.87 1.94 -3.55
CA PRO A 221 26.34 1.12 -2.45
C PRO A 221 27.82 0.82 -2.71
N LYS A 222 28.69 1.34 -1.85
CA LYS A 222 30.10 0.97 -1.84
C LYS A 222 30.18 -0.54 -1.67
N ASP A 223 30.65 -1.21 -2.71
CA ASP A 223 31.13 -2.58 -2.64
C ASP A 223 32.05 -2.69 -1.44
N SER A 224 31.58 -3.41 -0.42
CA SER A 224 32.39 -3.72 0.76
C SER A 224 33.29 -4.86 0.33
N ASP A 225 34.51 -4.51 -0.04
CA ASP A 225 35.59 -5.44 -0.27
C ASP A 225 35.75 -6.36 0.96
N GLU A 226 35.23 -7.58 0.82
CA GLU A 226 35.65 -8.74 1.59
C GLU A 226 37.14 -8.98 1.31
N THR A 227 38.02 -8.34 2.09
CA THR A 227 39.45 -8.64 2.07
C THR A 227 39.90 -9.21 3.40
N ASN A 228 40.19 -10.51 3.35
CA ASN A 228 41.18 -11.24 4.12
C ASN A 228 40.97 -11.38 5.64
N MET A 229 40.34 -12.49 6.01
CA MET A 229 40.85 -13.30 7.10
C MET A 229 42.02 -14.16 6.60
N GLN A 230 43.22 -13.87 7.10
CA GLN A 230 44.33 -14.82 7.24
C GLN A 230 44.69 -14.90 8.72
#